data_AF-A0A6N8V9Z9-F1
#
_entry.id   AF-A0A6N8V9Z9-F1
#
_cell.length_a   1.000
_cell.length_b   1.000
_cell.length_c   1.000
_cell.angle_alpha   90.00
_cell.angle_beta   90.00
_cell.angle_gamma   90.00
#
_symmetry.space_group_name_H-M   'P 1'
#
loop_
_entity.id
_entity.type
_entity.pdbx_description
1 polymer ?
#
loop_
_entity_poly.entity_id
_entity_poly.type
_entity_poly.pdbx_seq_one_letter_code
_entity_poly.pdbx_strand_id
1 'polypeptide(L)'
;MFRGARCALLASAVLTLACQEPAKPLQGEWVSVGSARPAMTYIFDGDGRSTWILDLPQGPDTLVIDYRVDYTTTPIHLDVGPWSTGPVAGQTLFGIAELLGPDRFRVDFEPGDPDTGAMERPAEFSGQTVTFVRMRN
;
A
#
# COMPACT_ATOMS: atom_id res chain seq x y z
N MET A 1 44.20 -54.15 25.64
CA MET A 1 43.04 -54.43 24.77
C MET A 1 42.13 -53.22 24.77
N PHE A 2 41.43 -53.03 23.65
CA PHE A 2 40.91 -51.78 23.09
C PHE A 2 39.58 -51.24 23.68
N ARG A 3 39.40 -49.92 23.50
CA ARG A 3 38.17 -49.16 23.17
C ARG A 3 37.03 -49.17 24.22
N GLY A 4 36.38 -48.08 24.57
CA GLY A 4 36.28 -46.76 23.95
C GLY A 4 34.83 -46.29 24.12
N ALA A 5 34.58 -45.35 25.02
CA ALA A 5 33.26 -44.75 25.21
C ALA A 5 33.21 -43.44 24.42
N ARG A 6 32.44 -43.41 23.33
CA ARG A 6 32.14 -42.19 22.58
C ARG A 6 30.74 -41.74 22.99
N CYS A 7 30.66 -40.70 23.82
CA CYS A 7 29.46 -39.90 23.99
C CYS A 7 29.16 -39.21 22.66
N ALA A 8 28.10 -39.64 21.98
CA ALA A 8 27.54 -38.92 20.86
C ALA A 8 26.68 -37.77 21.40
N LEU A 9 27.24 -36.55 21.43
CA LEU A 9 26.48 -35.32 21.61
C LEU A 9 25.78 -35.00 20.28
N LEU A 10 24.47 -35.26 20.22
CA LEU A 10 23.60 -34.79 19.14
C LEU A 10 23.36 -33.29 19.34
N ALA A 11 24.08 -32.46 18.60
CA ALA A 11 23.80 -31.03 18.50
C ALA A 11 22.56 -30.82 17.60
N SER A 12 21.38 -30.69 18.22
CA SER A 12 20.16 -30.28 17.54
C SER A 12 20.29 -28.82 17.07
N ALA A 13 20.59 -28.62 15.79
CA ALA A 13 20.52 -27.32 15.14
C ALA A 13 19.03 -26.90 15.05
N VAL A 14 18.59 -26.06 15.99
CA VAL A 14 17.31 -25.37 15.91
C VAL A 14 17.45 -24.33 14.80
N LEU A 15 17.03 -24.66 13.58
CA LEU A 15 16.80 -23.67 12.52
C LEU A 15 15.65 -22.78 12.97
N THR A 16 15.97 -21.66 13.59
CA THR A 16 15.05 -20.54 13.72
C THR A 16 14.85 -19.99 12.30
N LEU A 17 13.86 -20.52 11.59
CA LEU A 17 13.23 -19.84 10.46
C LEU A 17 12.70 -18.53 11.02
N ALA A 18 13.49 -17.46 10.93
CA ALA A 18 13.00 -16.12 11.17
C ALA A 18 11.84 -15.93 10.20
N CYS A 19 10.63 -15.92 10.74
CA CYS A 19 9.43 -15.56 10.01
C CYS A 19 9.60 -14.07 9.69
N GLN A 20 10.26 -13.78 8.58
CA GLN A 20 10.42 -12.41 8.11
C GLN A 20 9.00 -11.96 7.76
N GLU A 21 8.46 -11.01 8.53
CA GLU A 21 7.14 -10.45 8.23
C GLU A 21 7.13 -10.02 6.76
N PRO A 22 6.06 -10.33 6.01
CA PRO A 22 5.97 -9.93 4.63
C PRO A 22 6.16 -8.42 4.56
N ALA A 23 7.17 -7.99 3.80
CA ALA A 23 7.45 -6.59 3.60
C ALA A 23 6.16 -5.91 3.11
N LYS A 24 5.78 -4.78 3.72
CA LYS A 24 4.65 -3.96 3.28
C LYS A 24 5.19 -2.77 2.49
N PRO A 25 5.55 -2.96 1.19
CA PRO A 25 6.33 -1.98 0.44
C PRO A 25 5.65 -0.62 0.28
N LEU A 26 4.32 -0.55 0.42
CA LEU A 26 3.58 0.72 0.34
C LEU A 26 3.55 1.51 1.66
N GLN A 27 3.96 0.95 2.80
CA GLN A 27 4.02 1.74 4.04
C GLN A 27 4.96 2.92 3.91
N GLY A 28 4.63 4.04 4.56
CA GLY A 28 5.41 5.27 4.57
C GLY A 28 4.75 6.43 3.81
N GLU A 29 5.51 7.50 3.61
CA GLU A 29 5.05 8.75 3.01
C GLU A 29 5.41 8.84 1.52
N TRP A 30 4.45 9.28 0.72
CA TRP A 30 4.49 9.25 -0.74
C TRP A 30 3.89 10.51 -1.33
N VAL A 31 4.66 11.22 -2.14
CA VAL A 31 4.22 12.44 -2.81
C VAL A 31 3.94 12.16 -4.29
N SER A 32 2.81 12.64 -4.81
CA SER A 32 2.47 12.55 -6.22
C SER A 32 3.43 13.40 -7.05
N VAL A 33 3.82 12.91 -8.22
CA VAL A 33 4.69 13.63 -9.15
C VAL A 33 4.08 13.68 -10.56
N GLY A 34 4.61 14.57 -11.39
CA GLY A 34 4.17 14.73 -12.78
C GLY A 34 3.04 15.74 -12.93
N SER A 35 1.99 15.38 -13.67
CA SER A 35 0.86 16.25 -13.99
C SER A 35 -0.31 16.15 -13.01
N ALA A 36 -0.20 15.35 -11.95
CA ALA A 36 -1.23 15.25 -10.92
C ALA A 36 -1.44 16.63 -10.26
N ARG A 37 -2.66 17.14 -10.37
CA ARG A 37 -3.09 18.40 -9.77
C ARG A 37 -4.46 18.18 -9.11
N PRO A 38 -4.64 18.54 -7.82
CA PRO A 38 -3.62 19.07 -6.89
C PRO A 38 -2.48 18.07 -6.63
N ALA A 39 -1.37 18.54 -6.06
CA ALA A 39 -0.37 17.62 -5.53
C ALA A 39 -0.98 16.88 -4.34
N MET A 40 -0.67 15.59 -4.25
CA MET A 40 -1.25 14.68 -3.27
C MET A 40 -0.14 14.00 -2.48
N THR A 41 -0.32 13.89 -1.17
CA THR A 41 0.55 13.09 -0.32
C THR A 41 -0.26 11.97 0.32
N TYR A 42 0.20 10.73 0.19
CA TYR A 42 -0.30 9.60 0.96
C TYR A 42 0.71 9.21 2.03
N ILE A 43 0.25 9.04 3.26
CA ILE A 43 1.00 8.45 4.35
C ILE A 43 0.28 7.15 4.70
N PHE A 44 0.87 5.99 4.40
CA PHE A 44 0.29 4.67 4.70
C PHE A 44 0.87 4.13 6.00
N ASP A 45 0.04 4.00 7.02
CA ASP A 45 0.42 3.52 8.34
C ASP A 45 0.33 1.99 8.46
N GLY A 46 0.92 1.43 9.51
CA GLY A 46 1.01 -0.02 9.67
C GLY A 46 -0.28 -0.74 10.03
N ASP A 47 -1.29 0.01 10.47
CA ASP A 47 -2.56 -0.43 11.06
C ASP A 47 -3.73 -0.44 10.07
N GLY A 48 -3.49 -0.14 8.79
CA GLY A 48 -4.55 -0.06 7.78
C GLY A 48 -5.19 1.33 7.68
N ARG A 49 -4.58 2.35 8.28
CA ARG A 49 -4.99 3.75 8.11
C ARG A 49 -4.04 4.50 7.20
N SER A 50 -4.56 5.49 6.51
CA SER A 50 -3.77 6.41 5.70
C SER A 50 -4.19 7.86 5.93
N THR A 51 -3.21 8.76 5.89
CA THR A 51 -3.45 10.20 5.80
C THR A 51 -3.25 10.62 4.34
N TRP A 52 -4.27 11.26 3.77
CA TRP A 52 -4.23 11.87 2.44
C TRP A 52 -4.24 13.39 2.56
N ILE A 53 -3.22 14.03 1.99
CA ILE A 53 -3.06 15.49 2.01
C ILE A 53 -3.20 15.98 0.57
N LEU A 54 -4.14 16.90 0.35
CA LEU A 54 -4.38 17.56 -0.94
C LEU A 54 -3.86 19.00 -0.87
N ASP A 55 -2.86 19.34 -1.68
CA ASP A 55 -2.33 20.71 -1.76
C ASP A 55 -3.23 21.58 -2.65
N LEU A 56 -4.28 22.16 -2.06
CA LEU A 56 -5.22 23.04 -2.74
C LEU A 56 -4.77 24.51 -2.71
N PRO A 57 -5.22 25.35 -3.66
CA PRO A 57 -4.84 26.78 -3.69
C PRO A 57 -5.19 27.57 -2.43
N GLN A 58 -6.26 27.17 -1.72
CA GLN A 58 -6.71 27.79 -0.46
C GLN A 58 -5.99 27.26 0.79
N GLY A 59 -5.08 26.31 0.64
CA GLY A 59 -4.39 25.61 1.73
C GLY A 59 -4.57 24.09 1.64
N PRO A 60 -3.71 23.31 2.33
CA PRO A 60 -3.80 21.86 2.31
C PRO A 60 -5.08 21.38 2.99
N ASP A 61 -5.76 20.41 2.38
CA ASP A 61 -6.83 19.63 3.02
C ASP A 61 -6.28 18.28 3.44
N THR A 62 -6.68 17.78 4.61
CA THR A 62 -6.15 16.53 5.20
C THR A 62 -7.27 15.60 5.59
N LEU A 63 -7.24 14.40 5.03
CA LEU A 63 -8.25 13.38 5.23
C LEU A 63 -7.58 12.13 5.81
N VAL A 64 -8.19 11.55 6.83
CA VAL A 64 -7.78 10.25 7.36
C VAL A 64 -8.77 9.21 6.87
N ILE A 65 -8.26 8.18 6.21
CA ILE A 65 -9.04 7.14 5.53
C ILE A 65 -8.48 5.77 5.89
N ASP A 66 -9.33 4.75 5.85
CA ASP A 66 -8.87 3.37 5.91
C ASP A 66 -8.35 2.94 4.54
N TYR A 67 -7.41 2.00 4.53
CA TYR A 67 -6.91 1.41 3.30
C TYR A 67 -6.69 -0.10 3.44
N ARG A 68 -6.83 -0.80 2.32
CA ARG A 68 -6.54 -2.24 2.23
C ARG A 68 -5.64 -2.49 1.03
N VAL A 69 -4.64 -3.34 1.23
CA VAL A 69 -3.74 -3.77 0.16
C VAL A 69 -3.74 -5.28 0.08
N ASP A 70 -3.95 -5.80 -1.13
CA ASP A 70 -3.76 -7.20 -1.45
C ASP A 70 -2.56 -7.36 -2.38
N TYR A 71 -1.44 -7.81 -1.80
CA TYR A 71 -0.19 -8.07 -2.50
C TYR A 71 -0.17 -9.40 -3.26
N THR A 72 -1.25 -10.19 -3.21
CA THR A 72 -1.34 -11.48 -3.91
C THR A 72 -1.77 -11.34 -5.38
N THR A 73 -2.18 -10.14 -5.79
CA THR A 73 -2.61 -9.84 -7.15
C THR A 73 -1.55 -9.04 -7.92
N THR A 74 -1.59 -9.15 -9.25
CA THR A 74 -0.76 -8.36 -10.16
C THR A 74 -1.67 -7.76 -11.25
N PRO A 75 -1.86 -6.42 -11.28
CA PRO A 75 -1.31 -5.42 -10.36
C PRO A 75 -1.81 -5.57 -8.90
N ILE A 76 -1.14 -4.91 -7.96
CA ILE A 76 -1.52 -4.90 -6.54
C ILE A 76 -2.89 -4.27 -6.42
N HIS A 77 -3.82 -4.88 -5.69
CA HIS A 77 -5.08 -4.24 -5.37
C HIS A 77 -4.89 -3.31 -4.18
N LEU A 78 -5.27 -2.03 -4.34
CA LEU A 78 -5.24 -1.01 -3.31
C LEU A 78 -6.63 -0.38 -3.21
N ASP A 79 -7.26 -0.48 -2.04
CA ASP A 79 -8.57 0.13 -1.77
C ASP A 79 -8.38 1.23 -0.73
N VAL A 80 -9.02 2.38 -0.94
CA VAL A 80 -8.95 3.52 0.00
C VAL A 80 -10.36 4.08 0.25
N GLY A 81 -10.72 4.21 1.52
CA GLY A 81 -12.05 4.66 1.96
C GLY A 81 -12.63 3.81 3.11
N PRO A 82 -13.85 4.10 3.57
CA PRO A 82 -14.77 5.09 2.98
C PRO A 82 -14.35 6.54 3.21
N TRP A 83 -14.60 7.40 2.23
CA TRP A 83 -14.31 8.83 2.34
C TRP A 83 -15.35 9.56 3.20
N SER A 84 -14.91 10.44 4.10
CA SER A 84 -15.82 11.18 4.98
C SER A 84 -16.37 12.46 4.35
N THR A 85 -15.69 13.00 3.33
CA THR A 85 -16.03 14.28 2.67
C THR A 85 -15.70 14.23 1.17
N GLY A 86 -16.07 15.28 0.45
CA GLY A 86 -15.76 15.45 -0.97
C GLY A 86 -16.73 14.74 -1.91
N PRO A 87 -16.46 14.75 -3.23
CA PRO A 87 -17.36 14.19 -4.25
C PRO A 87 -17.61 12.68 -4.13
N VAL A 88 -16.70 11.97 -3.47
CA VAL A 88 -16.74 10.52 -3.27
C VAL A 88 -17.10 10.14 -1.81
N ALA A 89 -17.68 11.06 -1.05
CA ALA A 89 -18.08 10.80 0.33
C ALA A 89 -18.99 9.56 0.43
N GLY A 90 -18.69 8.70 1.40
CA GLY A 90 -19.37 7.42 1.62
C GLY A 90 -18.92 6.28 0.71
N GLN A 91 -18.09 6.55 -0.31
CA GLN A 91 -17.62 5.54 -1.26
C GLN A 91 -16.22 5.05 -0.89
N THR A 92 -15.83 3.90 -1.46
CA THR A 92 -14.45 3.41 -1.48
C THR A 92 -13.93 3.55 -2.90
N LEU A 93 -12.69 4.03 -3.04
CA LEU A 93 -11.98 3.97 -4.32
C LEU A 93 -11.29 2.62 -4.41
N PHE A 94 -11.57 1.87 -5.46
CA PHE A 94 -10.96 0.59 -5.75
C PHE A 94 -9.88 0.79 -6.81
N GLY A 95 -8.63 0.46 -6.48
CA GLY A 95 -7.49 0.79 -7.31
C GLY A 95 -6.56 -0.35 -7.62
N ILE A 96 -5.77 -0.17 -8.66
CA ILE A 96 -4.64 -1.03 -8.98
C ILE A 96 -3.35 -0.24 -8.79
N ALA A 97 -2.33 -0.88 -8.23
CA ALA A 97 -1.03 -0.28 -7.97
C ALA A 97 0.11 -1.15 -8.51
N GLU A 98 1.18 -0.52 -8.95
CA GLU A 98 2.40 -1.19 -9.39
C GLU A 98 3.63 -0.49 -8.82
N LEU A 99 4.48 -1.27 -8.15
CA LEU A 99 5.78 -0.81 -7.69
C LEU A 99 6.72 -0.72 -8.89
N LEU A 100 7.19 0.48 -9.19
CA LEU A 100 8.20 0.73 -10.23
C LEU A 100 9.63 0.68 -9.67
N GLY A 101 9.75 0.56 -8.35
CA GLY A 101 10.99 0.47 -7.59
C GLY A 101 10.72 0.61 -6.08
N PRO A 102 11.76 0.65 -5.23
CA PRO A 102 11.61 0.76 -3.78
C PRO A 102 10.99 2.10 -3.31
N ASP A 103 11.22 3.15 -4.11
CA ASP A 103 10.83 4.53 -3.80
C ASP A 103 9.86 5.11 -4.84
N ARG A 104 9.22 4.25 -5.66
CA ARG A 104 8.28 4.71 -6.69
C ARG A 104 7.19 3.68 -6.96
N PHE A 105 5.95 4.12 -7.02
CA PHE A 105 4.83 3.32 -7.50
C PHE A 105 3.88 4.17 -8.36
N ARG A 106 3.06 3.51 -9.15
CA ARG A 106 1.94 4.13 -9.86
C ARG A 106 0.63 3.50 -9.43
N VAL A 107 -0.45 4.28 -9.47
CA VAL A 107 -1.78 3.84 -9.08
C VAL A 107 -2.83 4.39 -10.01
N ASP A 108 -3.90 3.62 -10.20
CA ASP A 108 -5.14 4.05 -10.82
C ASP A 108 -6.31 3.64 -9.93
N PHE A 109 -7.37 4.44 -9.89
CA PHE A 109 -8.52 4.27 -8.99
C PHE A 109 -9.82 4.53 -9.74
N GLU A 110 -10.84 3.75 -9.42
CA GLU A 110 -12.23 4.03 -9.80
C GLU A 110 -13.10 4.07 -8.53
N PRO A 111 -14.09 4.97 -8.47
CA PRO A 111 -15.06 4.99 -7.38
C PRO A 111 -15.99 3.78 -7.47
N GLY A 112 -16.30 3.16 -6.33
CA GLY A 112 -17.38 2.16 -6.29
C GLY A 112 -18.73 2.76 -6.64
N ASP A 113 -19.59 1.99 -7.30
CA ASP A 113 -20.95 2.42 -7.64
C ASP A 113 -21.77 2.63 -6.34
N PRO A 114 -22.22 3.86 -6.04
CA PRO A 114 -22.96 4.14 -4.82
C PRO A 114 -24.37 3.53 -4.80
N ASP A 115 -24.97 3.26 -5.97
CA ASP A 115 -26.33 2.75 -6.09
C ASP A 115 -26.38 1.22 -6.01
N THR A 116 -25.36 0.54 -6.56
CA THR A 116 -25.32 -0.93 -6.58
C THR A 116 -24.34 -1.53 -5.57
N GLY A 117 -23.43 -0.73 -5.03
CA GLY A 117 -22.32 -1.20 -4.20
C GLY A 117 -21.30 -2.05 -4.98
N ALA A 118 -21.35 -2.02 -6.32
CA ALA A 118 -20.43 -2.77 -7.15
C ALA A 118 -18.99 -2.24 -6.97
N MET A 119 -18.05 -3.18 -6.85
CA MET A 119 -16.63 -2.88 -6.86
C MET A 119 -16.19 -2.63 -8.30
N GLU A 120 -16.05 -1.36 -8.67
CA GLU A 120 -15.50 -0.96 -9.96
C GLU A 120 -13.99 -0.80 -9.79
N ARG A 121 -13.21 -1.85 -10.04
CA ARG A 121 -11.74 -1.76 -10.05
C ARG A 121 -11.25 -1.61 -11.49
N PRO A 122 -10.29 -0.72 -11.79
CA PRO A 122 -9.68 -0.66 -13.11
C PRO A 122 -9.06 -2.01 -13.48
N ALA A 123 -9.31 -2.49 -14.70
CA ALA A 123 -8.68 -3.70 -15.22
C ALA A 123 -7.22 -3.46 -15.66
N GLU A 124 -6.90 -2.23 -16.04
CA GLU A 124 -5.59 -1.79 -16.51
C GLU A 124 -5.34 -0.33 -16.16
N PHE A 125 -4.08 0.11 -16.26
CA PHE A 125 -3.69 1.50 -16.02
C PHE A 125 -4.17 2.40 -17.17
N SER A 126 -4.94 3.44 -16.83
CA SER A 126 -5.46 4.42 -17.76
C SER A 126 -4.52 5.64 -17.91
N GLY A 127 -4.93 6.60 -18.74
CA GLY A 127 -4.27 7.91 -18.83
C GLY A 127 -4.40 8.78 -17.57
N GLN A 128 -5.22 8.38 -16.58
CA GLN A 128 -5.39 9.07 -15.30
C GLN A 128 -4.48 8.54 -14.18
N THR A 129 -3.62 7.56 -14.51
CA THR A 129 -2.64 7.00 -13.59
C THR A 129 -1.81 8.10 -12.89
N VAL A 130 -1.69 7.99 -11.57
CA VAL A 130 -0.87 8.87 -10.74
C VAL A 130 0.39 8.14 -10.32
N THR A 131 1.54 8.80 -10.46
CA THR A 131 2.82 8.27 -9.96
C THR A 131 3.17 8.94 -8.64
N PHE A 132 3.64 8.15 -7.69
CA PHE A 132 4.10 8.59 -6.39
C PHE A 132 5.57 8.26 -6.19
N VAL A 133 6.29 9.13 -5.47
CA VAL A 133 7.66 8.89 -5.01
C VAL A 133 7.73 8.96 -3.49
N ARG A 134 8.55 8.09 -2.91
CA ARG A 134 8.72 8.04 -1.45
C ARG A 134 9.40 9.29 -0.95
N MET A 135 8.87 9.91 0.11
CA MET A 135 9.57 10.99 0.80
C MET A 135 10.70 10.41 1.65
N ARG A 136 11.94 10.86 1.43
CA ARG A 136 13.09 10.49 2.25
C ARG A 136 13.23 11.52 3.35
N ASN A 137 13.07 11.08 4.60
CA ASN A 137 13.42 11.88 5.78
C ASN A 137 14.91 11.75 6.09
#